data_AF-A0A0D2QET6-F1
#
_entry.id   AF-A0A0D2QET6-F1
#
_cell.length_a   1.000
_cell.length_b   1.000
_cell.length_c   1.000
_cell.angle_alpha   90.00
_cell.angle_beta   90.00
_cell.angle_gamma   90.00
#
_symmetry.space_group_name_H-M   'P 1'
#
loop_
_entity.id
_entity.type
_entity.pdbx_description
1 polymer ?
#
loop_
_entity_poly.entity_id
_entity_poly.type
_entity_poly.pdbx_seq_one_letter_code
_entity_poly.pdbx_strand_id
1 'polypeptide(L)'
;MVFYAFYWTTVAHIKGLISEATNAVSLFVSLNPSYWSSILMRFHLRNIKFILFASALVSNSQAQCPDYTTYSQTPHDPRSTGPLALPYMRPAPACRTFNSSSVEKVITDMKSLLKDPDIARLFENTFPNTLDTTVKYFSDQENLAFIITGDITAQWLRDTANQFAHYHTLLAVDPKLATLVKAVINNEARYVAEYPYCGSFQPPPESGLTPSVNSYAIGVIVNPPVNNQTVFECKYEIDSLCGFLKLSRSYYQATSDASFINNNWRDAVDQIFRVINEQSQGTFDANFNFISYYNWTGGAGSLSPAVNNLGNGEPKAYTGLVGTHHRPSDDLSVFAFLTPANAMLSVELTNLANMLDDVGQLKNVSQLAKTWSTRISDAIYATTVVDDIFAYETNGLGSRYVMDDANVPSLLSLPYLGFLNKTHPAYVATRQLLLSRGNPYYSAGKTFNGIGGPHVDPWNPWPMSHISAIYGTDNDQEILQHLYLIANSTNDLGLIHESQSIYDTSYTRSWFAWANSYFAEMILDLAERKPELILKTNKPYTPGR
;
A
#
# COMPACT_ATOMS: atom_id res chain seq x y z
N MET A 1 21.89 44.40 -23.47
CA MET A 1 21.16 45.69 -23.44
C MET A 1 19.86 45.46 -24.22
N VAL A 2 18.72 45.55 -23.53
CA VAL A 2 17.32 45.42 -24.03
C VAL A 2 16.98 44.00 -24.52
N PHE A 3 16.20 43.16 -23.82
CA PHE A 3 14.81 43.36 -23.41
C PHE A 3 14.53 42.72 -22.04
N TYR A 4 14.48 43.57 -21.03
CA TYR A 4 13.96 43.31 -19.68
C TYR A 4 12.76 44.25 -19.53
N ALA A 5 11.64 43.95 -20.19
CA ALA A 5 10.44 44.80 -20.18
C ALA A 5 9.21 44.08 -20.78
N PHE A 6 8.73 42.99 -20.16
CA PHE A 6 7.40 42.44 -20.51
C PHE A 6 6.73 41.65 -19.36
N TYR A 7 7.01 42.00 -18.10
CA TYR A 7 6.41 41.34 -16.93
C TYR A 7 5.83 42.30 -15.87
N TRP A 8 5.70 43.59 -16.19
CA TRP A 8 5.21 44.62 -15.25
C TRP A 8 4.04 45.47 -15.78
N THR A 9 3.26 44.96 -16.73
CA THR A 9 2.08 45.68 -17.26
C THR A 9 0.76 44.89 -17.23
N THR A 10 0.75 43.66 -16.71
CA THR A 10 -0.50 42.84 -16.63
C THR A 10 -0.97 42.58 -15.19
N VAL A 11 -0.24 43.03 -14.17
CA VAL A 11 -0.59 42.84 -12.74
C VAL A 11 -1.30 44.07 -12.14
N ALA A 12 -1.33 45.20 -12.86
CA ALA A 12 -1.99 46.44 -12.41
C ALA A 12 -3.46 46.59 -12.86
N HIS A 13 -4.02 45.65 -13.61
CA HIS A 13 -5.42 45.71 -14.10
C HIS A 13 -6.39 44.72 -13.44
N ILE A 14 -5.92 43.85 -12.54
CA ILE A 14 -6.78 42.90 -11.80
C ILE A 14 -6.96 43.30 -10.33
N LYS A 15 -6.10 44.17 -9.78
CA LYS A 15 -6.26 44.75 -8.43
C LYS A 15 -7.20 45.96 -8.35
N GLY A 16 -7.67 46.48 -9.48
CA GLY A 16 -8.65 47.59 -9.53
C GLY A 16 -10.12 47.17 -9.59
N LEU A 17 -10.42 45.88 -9.80
CA LEU A 17 -11.79 45.38 -10.03
C LEU A 17 -12.37 44.55 -8.88
N ILE A 18 -11.63 44.39 -7.77
CA ILE A 18 -12.08 43.65 -6.57
C ILE A 18 -12.33 44.61 -5.39
N SER A 19 -12.22 45.93 -5.61
CA SER A 19 -12.38 46.97 -4.57
C SER A 19 -13.77 47.64 -4.54
N GLU A 20 -14.69 47.28 -5.44
CA GLU A 20 -16.00 47.95 -5.57
C GLU A 20 -17.23 47.04 -5.36
N ALA A 21 -17.05 45.82 -4.85
CA ALA A 21 -18.15 44.87 -4.63
C ALA A 21 -18.43 44.53 -3.15
N THR A 22 -17.84 45.24 -2.18
CA THR A 22 -18.02 44.98 -0.73
C THR A 22 -18.51 46.19 0.08
N ASN A 23 -19.19 47.15 -0.55
CA ASN A 23 -19.79 48.32 0.12
C ASN A 23 -21.28 48.51 -0.22
N ALA A 24 -22.09 47.45 -0.10
CA ALA A 24 -23.52 47.56 -0.35
C ALA A 24 -24.41 46.55 0.40
N VAL A 25 -24.09 46.14 1.64
CA VAL A 25 -25.10 45.55 2.56
C VAL A 25 -24.70 45.86 4.02
N SER A 26 -24.68 47.14 4.39
CA SER A 26 -24.56 47.53 5.80
C SER A 26 -25.21 48.90 6.05
N LEU A 27 -26.49 49.03 5.72
CA LEU A 27 -27.30 50.17 6.13
C LEU A 27 -28.76 49.86 5.82
N PHE A 28 -29.48 49.32 6.82
CA PHE A 28 -30.92 49.51 7.05
C PHE A 28 -31.32 48.50 8.13
N VAL A 29 -31.28 48.92 9.40
CA VAL A 29 -32.32 48.73 10.44
C VAL A 29 -31.76 49.39 11.70
N SER A 30 -32.27 50.58 11.99
CA SER A 30 -32.21 51.19 13.32
C SER A 30 -33.52 51.93 13.57
N LEU A 31 -33.94 51.97 14.84
CA LEU A 31 -35.07 52.71 15.43
C LEU A 31 -36.37 51.88 15.41
N ASN A 32 -37.07 51.60 16.52
CA ASN A 32 -37.33 52.45 17.68
C ASN A 32 -37.91 51.62 18.87
N PRO A 33 -37.55 51.87 20.15
CA PRO A 33 -38.13 51.21 21.32
C PRO A 33 -39.02 52.16 22.14
N SER A 34 -40.26 51.78 22.47
CA SER A 34 -41.07 52.20 23.64
C SER A 34 -42.58 52.03 23.39
N TYR A 35 -43.37 52.00 24.48
CA TYR A 35 -44.81 51.69 24.58
C TYR A 35 -45.09 50.18 24.51
N TRP A 36 -45.46 49.49 25.59
CA TRP A 36 -46.63 49.75 26.43
C TRP A 36 -46.44 49.22 27.84
N SER A 37 -46.68 50.07 28.83
CA SER A 37 -46.94 49.70 30.22
C SER A 37 -48.46 49.74 30.50
N SER A 38 -48.91 48.78 31.30
CA SER A 38 -50.15 48.71 32.10
C SER A 38 -51.50 48.46 31.40
N ILE A 39 -52.15 47.34 31.76
CA ILE A 39 -53.57 47.21 32.16
C ILE A 39 -53.73 45.99 33.11
N LEU A 40 -53.99 46.31 34.37
CA LEU A 40 -54.88 45.70 35.39
C LEU A 40 -55.03 44.16 35.57
N MET A 41 -54.52 43.69 36.71
CA MET A 41 -55.26 43.26 37.91
C MET A 41 -56.03 41.91 37.94
N ARG A 42 -55.51 41.03 38.84
CA ARG A 42 -56.15 39.98 39.67
C ARG A 42 -56.73 38.74 38.96
N PHE A 43 -56.19 37.56 39.27
CA PHE A 43 -56.91 36.47 39.97
C PHE A 43 -55.90 35.40 40.44
N HIS A 44 -56.10 34.90 41.67
CA HIS A 44 -55.47 33.70 42.21
C HIS A 44 -55.75 32.49 41.31
N LEU A 45 -54.78 31.56 41.17
CA LEU A 45 -54.95 30.13 41.46
C LEU A 45 -53.70 29.31 41.13
N ARG A 46 -53.56 28.23 41.90
CA ARG A 46 -52.45 27.28 42.01
C ARG A 46 -52.30 26.38 40.77
N ASN A 47 -51.07 25.88 40.60
CA ASN A 47 -50.67 24.64 39.91
C ASN A 47 -50.84 24.56 38.39
N ILE A 48 -49.76 24.87 37.65
CA ILE A 48 -49.49 24.30 36.33
C ILE A 48 -48.05 23.78 36.32
N LYS A 49 -47.90 22.46 36.13
CA LYS A 49 -46.62 21.81 35.84
C LYS A 49 -46.17 22.24 34.44
N PHE A 50 -45.04 22.92 34.34
CA PHE A 50 -44.36 23.12 33.07
C PHE A 50 -43.66 21.82 32.66
N ILE A 51 -44.16 21.16 31.62
CA ILE A 51 -43.40 20.18 30.86
C ILE A 51 -42.52 20.98 29.91
N LEU A 52 -41.22 21.06 30.23
CA LEU A 52 -40.19 21.55 29.31
C LEU A 52 -39.98 20.49 28.23
N PHE A 53 -40.62 20.68 27.07
CA PHE A 53 -40.16 20.05 25.84
C PHE A 53 -38.85 20.73 25.42
N ALA A 54 -37.72 20.18 25.86
CA ALA A 54 -36.44 20.45 25.23
C ALA A 54 -36.41 19.69 23.89
N SER A 55 -36.90 20.33 22.83
CA SER A 55 -36.58 19.93 21.47
C SER A 55 -35.09 20.15 21.26
N ALA A 56 -34.29 19.12 21.50
CA ALA A 56 -32.92 19.06 21.03
C ALA A 56 -32.95 19.13 19.51
N LEU A 57 -32.67 20.32 18.96
CA LEU A 57 -32.22 20.46 17.59
C LEU A 57 -30.90 19.70 17.49
N VAL A 58 -30.96 18.45 17.04
CA VAL A 58 -29.79 17.73 16.56
C VAL A 58 -29.40 18.43 15.27
N SER A 59 -28.56 19.45 15.40
CA SER A 59 -27.80 20.00 14.30
C SER A 59 -26.97 18.85 13.75
N ASN A 60 -27.37 18.31 12.61
CA ASN A 60 -26.55 17.39 11.83
C ASN A 60 -25.41 18.22 11.23
N SER A 61 -24.47 18.67 12.07
CA SER A 61 -23.19 19.18 11.59
C SER A 61 -22.51 17.98 10.95
N GLN A 62 -22.54 17.91 9.62
CA GLN A 62 -21.61 17.04 8.89
C GLN A 62 -20.23 17.35 9.44
N ALA A 63 -19.60 16.36 10.08
CA ALA A 63 -18.26 16.53 10.60
C ALA A 63 -17.37 16.97 9.43
N GLN A 64 -16.75 18.14 9.53
CA GLN A 64 -15.81 18.58 8.52
C GLN A 64 -14.54 17.74 8.70
N CYS A 65 -14.45 16.66 7.94
CA CYS A 65 -13.32 15.76 7.97
C CYS A 65 -12.15 16.36 7.17
N PRO A 66 -10.98 16.58 7.81
CA PRO A 66 -9.82 17.09 7.08
C PRO A 66 -9.33 16.05 6.07
N ASP A 67 -8.76 16.52 4.96
CA ASP A 67 -8.04 15.66 4.02
C ASP A 67 -6.84 15.03 4.74
N TYR A 68 -6.75 13.70 4.69
CA TYR A 68 -5.70 12.98 5.41
C TYR A 68 -4.29 13.25 4.85
N THR A 69 -4.19 13.64 3.58
CA THR A 69 -2.94 14.08 2.95
C THR A 69 -2.32 15.25 3.72
N THR A 70 -3.14 16.23 4.09
CA THR A 70 -2.69 17.40 4.87
C THR A 70 -2.64 17.08 6.36
N TYR A 71 -3.60 16.29 6.87
CA TYR A 71 -3.65 15.90 8.28
C TYR A 71 -2.38 15.16 8.72
N SER A 72 -1.91 14.22 7.90
CA SER A 72 -0.74 13.38 8.16
C SER A 72 0.59 14.14 8.24
N GLN A 73 0.65 15.38 7.78
CA GLN A 73 1.88 16.20 7.75
C GLN A 73 2.14 16.96 9.06
N THR A 74 1.22 16.88 10.01
CA THR A 74 1.29 17.64 11.27
C THR A 74 1.04 16.74 12.47
N PRO A 75 1.76 16.91 13.59
CA PRO A 75 1.55 16.11 14.79
C PRO A 75 0.29 16.58 15.55
N HIS A 76 -0.48 15.63 16.09
CA HIS A 76 -1.67 15.90 16.90
C HIS A 76 -1.59 15.32 18.31
N ASP A 77 -2.18 16.03 19.29
CA ASP A 77 -2.32 15.53 20.65
C ASP A 77 -3.49 14.54 20.78
N PRO A 78 -3.46 13.62 21.75
CA PRO A 78 -2.44 13.47 22.79
C PRO A 78 -1.21 12.65 22.34
N ARG A 79 -0.02 13.13 22.69
CA ARG A 79 1.24 12.38 22.52
C ARG A 79 1.33 11.16 23.44
N SER A 80 2.14 10.16 23.05
CA SER A 80 2.51 9.05 23.93
C SER A 80 3.37 9.51 25.10
N THR A 81 3.46 8.67 26.13
CA THR A 81 4.23 8.97 27.36
C THR A 81 5.66 8.43 27.32
N GLY A 82 6.11 7.88 26.18
CA GLY A 82 7.47 7.41 25.99
C GLY A 82 8.42 8.56 25.60
N PRO A 83 9.73 8.29 25.51
CA PRO A 83 10.75 9.30 25.23
C PRO A 83 10.60 10.00 23.87
N LEU A 84 10.02 9.34 22.87
CA LEU A 84 9.78 9.92 21.55
C LEU A 84 8.52 10.81 21.51
N ALA A 85 7.61 10.64 22.48
CA ALA A 85 6.38 11.40 22.58
C ALA A 85 5.60 11.46 21.24
N LEU A 86 5.48 10.32 20.56
CA LEU A 86 4.82 10.21 19.27
C LEU A 86 3.36 10.73 19.31
N PRO A 87 2.93 11.52 18.32
CA PRO A 87 1.58 12.10 18.28
C PRO A 87 0.52 11.06 17.90
N TYR A 88 -0.74 11.40 18.17
CA TYR A 88 -1.89 10.65 17.67
C TYR A 88 -2.16 11.02 16.21
N MET A 89 -2.28 10.03 15.32
CA MET A 89 -2.41 10.29 13.87
C MET A 89 -3.63 9.65 13.22
N ARG A 90 -4.55 9.08 13.99
CA ARG A 90 -5.79 8.54 13.42
C ARG A 90 -6.80 9.68 13.20
N PRO A 91 -7.61 9.66 12.14
CA PRO A 91 -8.76 10.56 12.01
C PRO A 91 -9.69 10.46 13.23
N ALA A 92 -10.43 11.55 13.48
CA ALA A 92 -11.56 11.51 14.41
C ALA A 92 -12.51 10.37 14.03
N PRO A 93 -13.18 9.68 14.99
CA PRO A 93 -14.00 8.51 14.70
C PRO A 93 -15.05 8.71 13.59
N ALA A 94 -15.66 9.90 13.51
CA ALA A 94 -16.64 10.23 12.48
C ALA A 94 -16.05 10.39 11.06
N CYS A 95 -14.72 10.48 10.94
CA CYS A 95 -13.99 10.69 9.69
C CYS A 95 -13.25 9.45 9.19
N ARG A 96 -13.36 8.32 9.90
CA ARG A 96 -12.74 7.05 9.49
C ARG A 96 -13.54 6.44 8.36
N THR A 97 -12.86 6.02 7.31
CA THR A 97 -13.51 5.52 6.08
C THR A 97 -14.19 4.16 6.25
N PHE A 98 -13.73 3.34 7.20
CA PHE A 98 -14.34 2.08 7.57
C PHE A 98 -14.12 1.79 9.06
N ASN A 99 -15.16 1.28 9.73
CA ASN A 99 -15.10 0.96 11.16
C ASN A 99 -15.26 -0.54 11.37
N SER A 100 -14.34 -1.12 12.16
CA SER A 100 -14.34 -2.52 12.57
C SER A 100 -14.14 -2.62 14.09
N SER A 101 -15.08 -3.24 14.79
CA SER A 101 -14.99 -3.43 16.24
C SER A 101 -13.89 -4.42 16.63
N SER A 102 -13.59 -5.41 15.78
CA SER A 102 -12.49 -6.35 16.00
C SER A 102 -11.14 -5.64 15.92
N VAL A 103 -10.96 -4.72 14.95
CA VAL A 103 -9.77 -3.88 14.82
C VAL A 103 -9.59 -2.96 16.03
N GLU A 104 -10.64 -2.29 16.51
CA GLU A 104 -10.55 -1.45 17.73
C GLU A 104 -10.20 -2.28 18.98
N LYS A 105 -10.68 -3.52 19.06
CA LYS A 105 -10.31 -4.44 20.13
C LYS A 105 -8.81 -4.77 20.09
N VAL A 106 -8.27 -5.10 18.92
CA VAL A 106 -6.83 -5.39 18.77
C VAL A 106 -5.97 -4.18 19.16
N ILE A 107 -6.38 -2.97 18.77
CA ILE A 107 -5.69 -1.73 19.18
C ILE A 107 -5.69 -1.60 20.70
N THR A 108 -6.84 -1.81 21.34
CA THR A 108 -6.98 -1.72 22.80
C THR A 108 -6.11 -2.75 23.51
N ASP A 109 -6.14 -4.00 23.04
CA ASP A 109 -5.36 -5.10 23.59
C ASP A 109 -3.87 -4.80 23.45
N MET A 110 -3.38 -4.48 22.24
CA MET A 110 -1.98 -4.22 21.97
C MET A 110 -1.44 -3.01 22.71
N LYS A 111 -2.21 -1.91 22.84
CA LYS A 111 -1.83 -0.78 23.70
C LYS A 111 -1.64 -1.17 25.16
N SER A 112 -2.47 -2.09 25.65
CA SER A 112 -2.35 -2.59 27.01
C SER A 112 -1.14 -3.51 27.19
N LEU A 113 -0.82 -4.31 26.17
CA LEU A 113 0.20 -5.35 26.20
C LEU A 113 1.61 -4.86 25.87
N LEU A 114 1.78 -3.91 24.95
CA LEU A 114 3.09 -3.40 24.55
C LEU A 114 3.80 -2.71 25.72
N LYS A 115 5.09 -3.01 25.90
CA LYS A 115 5.94 -2.44 26.97
C LYS A 115 6.20 -0.96 26.76
N ASP A 116 6.56 -0.61 25.54
CA ASP A 116 6.99 0.72 25.15
C ASP A 116 5.78 1.56 24.71
N PRO A 117 5.46 2.66 25.40
CA PRO A 117 4.33 3.53 25.03
C PRO A 117 4.46 4.16 23.64
N ASP A 118 5.67 4.37 23.12
CA ASP A 118 5.87 4.93 21.79
C ASP A 118 5.60 3.87 20.72
N ILE A 119 6.06 2.63 20.92
CA ILE A 119 5.70 1.51 20.03
C ILE A 119 4.19 1.25 20.07
N ALA A 120 3.56 1.36 21.24
CA ALA A 120 2.11 1.26 21.37
C ALA A 120 1.37 2.35 20.59
N ARG A 121 1.87 3.59 20.62
CA ARG A 121 1.31 4.70 19.83
C ARG A 121 1.52 4.51 18.34
N LEU A 122 2.71 4.10 17.92
CA LEU A 122 3.01 3.84 16.52
C LEU A 122 2.13 2.70 16.00
N PHE A 123 1.95 1.62 16.75
CA PHE A 123 1.00 0.56 16.42
C PHE A 123 -0.45 1.08 16.33
N GLU A 124 -0.90 1.88 17.30
CA GLU A 124 -2.24 2.48 17.27
C GLU A 124 -2.47 3.36 16.04
N ASN A 125 -1.48 4.11 15.60
CA ASN A 125 -1.57 4.96 14.40
C ASN A 125 -1.55 4.13 13.10
N THR A 126 -0.73 3.08 13.05
CA THR A 126 -0.42 2.34 11.82
C THR A 126 -1.36 1.17 11.55
N PHE A 127 -1.73 0.40 12.58
CA PHE A 127 -2.57 -0.79 12.45
C PHE A 127 -3.92 -0.53 11.78
N PRO A 128 -4.69 0.53 12.09
CA PRO A 128 -5.97 0.81 11.43
C PRO A 128 -5.84 1.75 10.22
N ASN A 129 -4.63 2.21 9.84
CA ASN A 129 -4.48 3.33 8.91
C ASN A 129 -5.19 3.11 7.57
N THR A 130 -5.10 1.88 7.02
CA THR A 130 -5.86 1.47 5.83
C THR A 130 -7.36 1.69 6.00
N LEU A 131 -7.98 1.08 7.03
CA LEU A 131 -9.43 1.21 7.23
C LEU A 131 -9.86 2.63 7.59
N ASP A 132 -9.02 3.35 8.34
CA ASP A 132 -9.31 4.71 8.76
C ASP A 132 -9.28 5.69 7.58
N THR A 133 -8.47 5.44 6.54
CA THR A 133 -8.13 6.49 5.55
C THR A 133 -8.26 6.10 4.08
N THR A 134 -8.18 4.82 3.71
CA THR A 134 -8.01 4.41 2.31
C THR A 134 -9.23 3.74 1.67
N VAL A 135 -10.28 3.42 2.44
CA VAL A 135 -11.52 2.83 1.91
C VAL A 135 -12.35 3.93 1.24
N LYS A 136 -12.02 4.26 -0.02
CA LYS A 136 -12.60 5.40 -0.73
C LYS A 136 -14.02 5.13 -1.23
N TYR A 137 -14.31 3.86 -1.52
CA TYR A 137 -15.66 3.40 -1.85
C TYR A 137 -15.86 1.96 -1.35
N PHE A 138 -17.04 1.66 -0.84
CA PHE A 138 -17.47 0.31 -0.46
C PHE A 138 -18.98 0.18 -0.63
N SER A 139 -19.40 -0.85 -1.38
CA SER A 139 -20.79 -1.24 -1.55
C SER A 139 -20.90 -2.74 -1.39
N ASP A 140 -21.64 -3.17 -0.35
CA ASP A 140 -21.99 -4.58 -0.11
C ASP A 140 -22.92 -5.09 -1.23
N GLN A 141 -23.90 -4.26 -1.63
CA GLN A 141 -24.88 -4.62 -2.66
C GLN A 141 -24.23 -4.88 -4.02
N GLU A 142 -23.28 -4.03 -4.42
CA GLU A 142 -22.55 -4.20 -5.68
C GLU A 142 -21.38 -5.19 -5.54
N ASN A 143 -21.03 -5.59 -4.32
CA ASN A 143 -19.82 -6.35 -4.00
C ASN A 143 -18.56 -5.68 -4.58
N LEU A 144 -18.41 -4.38 -4.34
CA LEU A 144 -17.30 -3.57 -4.85
C LEU A 144 -16.67 -2.73 -3.74
N ALA A 145 -15.35 -2.67 -3.73
CA ALA A 145 -14.59 -1.78 -2.89
C ALA A 145 -13.40 -1.19 -3.66
N PHE A 146 -13.14 0.09 -3.42
CA PHE A 146 -12.02 0.81 -4.02
C PHE A 146 -11.11 1.34 -2.91
N ILE A 147 -9.88 0.84 -2.90
CA ILE A 147 -8.88 1.09 -1.86
C ILE A 147 -7.75 1.89 -2.45
N ILE A 148 -7.51 3.10 -1.93
CA ILE A 148 -6.43 3.96 -2.42
C ILE A 148 -5.10 3.66 -1.69
N THR A 149 -3.95 3.98 -2.31
CA THR A 149 -2.63 3.71 -1.66
C THR A 149 -2.37 4.62 -0.46
N GLY A 150 -3.00 5.80 -0.47
CA GLY A 150 -2.86 6.85 0.51
C GLY A 150 -3.00 8.19 -0.17
N ASP A 151 -1.92 8.97 -0.20
CA ASP A 151 -1.81 10.26 -0.89
C ASP A 151 -2.06 10.21 -2.41
N ILE A 152 -2.10 9.02 -3.02
CA ILE A 152 -2.46 8.80 -4.43
C ILE A 152 -3.87 8.18 -4.51
N THR A 153 -4.78 8.85 -5.21
CA THR A 153 -6.17 8.40 -5.40
C THR A 153 -6.28 7.40 -6.57
N ALA A 154 -5.67 6.23 -6.38
CA ALA A 154 -5.75 5.08 -7.28
C ALA A 154 -5.50 3.78 -6.49
N GLN A 155 -5.96 2.66 -7.01
CA GLN A 155 -5.80 1.34 -6.37
C GLN A 155 -4.69 0.56 -7.05
N TRP A 156 -3.64 0.22 -6.29
CA TRP A 156 -2.62 -0.76 -6.70
C TRP A 156 -2.98 -2.14 -6.15
N LEU A 157 -2.84 -3.18 -6.98
CA LEU A 157 -3.08 -4.56 -6.55
C LEU A 157 -2.08 -4.99 -5.45
N ARG A 158 -0.79 -4.64 -5.63
CA ARG A 158 0.26 -4.85 -4.64
C ARG A 158 -0.07 -4.18 -3.30
N ASP A 159 -0.31 -2.86 -3.32
CA ASP A 159 -0.56 -2.07 -2.12
C ASP A 159 -1.78 -2.61 -1.37
N THR A 160 -2.88 -2.89 -2.07
CA THR A 160 -4.11 -3.38 -1.45
C THR A 160 -3.89 -4.73 -0.76
N ALA A 161 -3.20 -5.67 -1.40
CA ALA A 161 -2.89 -6.96 -0.79
C ALA A 161 -2.06 -6.83 0.50
N ASN A 162 -1.11 -5.88 0.54
CA ASN A 162 -0.28 -5.65 1.72
C ASN A 162 -0.97 -4.76 2.77
N GLN A 163 -1.85 -3.84 2.37
CA GLN A 163 -2.67 -3.01 3.25
C GLN A 163 -3.69 -3.81 4.06
N PHE A 164 -4.06 -5.01 3.61
CA PHE A 164 -5.00 -5.90 4.29
C PHE A 164 -4.35 -7.15 4.91
N ALA A 165 -3.04 -7.37 4.71
CA ALA A 165 -2.35 -8.59 5.12
C ALA A 165 -2.48 -8.87 6.62
N HIS A 166 -2.37 -7.85 7.47
CA HIS A 166 -2.43 -7.97 8.93
C HIS A 166 -3.85 -8.11 9.50
N TYR A 167 -4.89 -7.95 8.69
CA TYR A 167 -6.28 -8.13 9.11
C TYR A 167 -6.79 -9.56 8.92
N HIS A 168 -6.05 -10.44 8.23
CA HIS A 168 -6.55 -11.73 7.78
C HIS A 168 -7.14 -12.59 8.92
N THR A 169 -6.53 -12.63 10.10
CA THR A 169 -7.05 -13.44 11.23
C THR A 169 -8.37 -12.90 11.79
N LEU A 170 -8.72 -11.64 11.53
CA LEU A 170 -9.95 -11.01 12.00
C LEU A 170 -11.15 -11.30 11.10
N LEU A 171 -10.93 -11.71 9.84
CA LEU A 171 -12.01 -11.94 8.89
C LEU A 171 -12.99 -13.02 9.36
N ALA A 172 -12.51 -14.02 10.10
CA ALA A 172 -13.34 -15.08 10.68
C ALA A 172 -14.33 -14.59 11.74
N VAL A 173 -13.98 -13.51 12.46
CA VAL A 173 -14.73 -13.00 13.61
C VAL A 173 -15.38 -11.64 13.35
N ASP A 174 -15.12 -11.02 12.19
CA ASP A 174 -15.67 -9.75 11.75
C ASP A 174 -16.29 -9.88 10.35
N PRO A 175 -17.59 -10.25 10.27
CA PRO A 175 -18.26 -10.46 9.00
C PRO A 175 -18.27 -9.23 8.09
N LYS A 176 -18.32 -8.02 8.66
CA LYS A 176 -18.34 -6.78 7.87
C LYS A 176 -16.97 -6.54 7.22
N LEU A 177 -15.89 -6.78 7.96
CA LEU A 177 -14.53 -6.71 7.42
C LEU A 177 -14.29 -7.79 6.35
N ALA A 178 -14.81 -9.01 6.57
CA ALA A 178 -14.79 -10.06 5.55
C ALA A 178 -15.53 -9.64 4.27
N THR A 179 -16.72 -9.06 4.39
CA THR A 179 -17.47 -8.53 3.22
C THR A 179 -16.67 -7.44 2.49
N LEU A 180 -16.00 -6.54 3.20
CA LEU A 180 -15.13 -5.54 2.57
C LEU A 180 -14.02 -6.21 1.75
N VAL A 181 -13.27 -7.16 2.32
CA VAL A 181 -12.17 -7.84 1.62
C VAL A 181 -12.67 -8.62 0.41
N LYS A 182 -13.82 -9.28 0.51
CA LYS A 182 -14.45 -9.96 -0.62
C LYS A 182 -14.83 -9.01 -1.76
N ALA A 183 -15.33 -7.83 -1.42
CA ALA A 183 -15.65 -6.78 -2.38
C ALA A 183 -14.39 -6.21 -3.05
N VAL A 184 -13.27 -6.12 -2.33
CA VAL A 184 -11.96 -5.79 -2.92
C VAL A 184 -11.54 -6.86 -3.93
N ILE A 185 -11.57 -8.14 -3.56
CA ILE A 185 -11.20 -9.26 -4.44
C ILE A 185 -12.04 -9.23 -5.73
N ASN A 186 -13.35 -8.99 -5.62
CA ASN A 186 -14.21 -8.91 -6.79
C ASN A 186 -13.89 -7.70 -7.69
N ASN A 187 -13.57 -6.55 -7.10
CA ASN A 187 -13.18 -5.37 -7.88
C ASN A 187 -11.83 -5.61 -8.60
N GLU A 188 -10.83 -6.17 -7.91
CA GLU A 188 -9.53 -6.52 -8.50
C GLU A 188 -9.65 -7.60 -9.58
N ALA A 189 -10.55 -8.56 -9.41
CA ALA A 189 -10.81 -9.56 -10.43
C ALA A 189 -11.31 -8.93 -11.75
N ARG A 190 -12.15 -7.89 -11.68
CA ARG A 190 -12.59 -7.15 -12.89
C ARG A 190 -11.40 -6.49 -13.59
N TYR A 191 -10.51 -5.88 -12.83
CA TYR A 191 -9.32 -5.22 -13.35
C TYR A 191 -8.36 -6.19 -14.02
N VAL A 192 -8.01 -7.29 -13.35
CA VAL A 192 -7.06 -8.30 -13.87
C VAL A 192 -7.65 -9.05 -15.07
N ALA A 193 -8.96 -9.32 -15.08
CA ALA A 193 -9.63 -9.95 -16.22
C ALA A 193 -9.53 -9.11 -17.51
N GLU A 194 -9.51 -7.77 -17.40
CA GLU A 194 -9.45 -6.87 -18.54
C GLU A 194 -8.01 -6.44 -18.89
N TYR A 195 -7.20 -6.11 -17.90
CA TYR A 195 -5.86 -5.53 -18.06
C TYR A 195 -4.81 -6.24 -17.18
N PRO A 196 -4.47 -7.51 -17.45
CA PRO A 196 -3.60 -8.32 -16.60
C PRO A 196 -2.12 -7.88 -16.60
N TYR A 197 -1.76 -6.91 -17.44
CA TYR A 197 -0.43 -6.31 -17.48
C TYR A 197 -0.32 -5.02 -16.64
N CYS A 198 -1.41 -4.52 -16.07
CA CYS A 198 -1.41 -3.26 -15.33
C CYS A 198 -1.53 -3.51 -13.82
N GLY A 199 -0.74 -2.78 -13.02
CA GLY A 199 -0.75 -2.87 -11.56
C GLY A 199 -1.74 -1.92 -10.88
N SER A 200 -2.20 -0.86 -11.55
CA SER A 200 -2.99 0.20 -10.92
C SER A 200 -4.19 0.72 -11.70
N PHE A 201 -5.26 1.01 -10.95
CA PHE A 201 -6.60 1.16 -11.48
C PHE A 201 -7.35 2.37 -10.91
N GLN A 202 -8.25 2.88 -11.73
CA GLN A 202 -9.19 3.95 -11.42
C GLN A 202 -10.38 3.42 -10.62
N PRO A 203 -11.16 4.30 -9.96
CA PRO A 203 -12.38 3.90 -9.27
C PRO A 203 -13.34 3.15 -10.21
N PRO A 204 -14.05 2.11 -9.72
CA PRO A 204 -15.07 1.45 -10.53
C PRO A 204 -16.19 2.46 -10.87
N PRO A 205 -16.78 2.42 -12.07
CA PRO A 205 -17.82 3.38 -12.48
C PRO A 205 -19.00 3.48 -11.50
N GLU A 206 -19.35 2.37 -10.84
CA GLU A 206 -20.42 2.29 -9.85
C GLU A 206 -20.18 3.17 -8.61
N SER A 207 -18.93 3.59 -8.38
CA SER A 207 -18.57 4.49 -7.28
C SER A 207 -18.98 5.94 -7.52
N GLY A 208 -19.18 6.36 -8.78
CA GLY A 208 -19.38 7.75 -9.15
C GLY A 208 -18.17 8.67 -8.89
N LEU A 209 -17.03 8.11 -8.49
CA LEU A 209 -15.78 8.85 -8.31
C LEU A 209 -15.13 9.12 -9.67
N THR A 210 -14.57 10.31 -9.83
CA THR A 210 -13.85 10.69 -11.05
C THR A 210 -12.49 10.00 -11.10
N PRO A 211 -12.07 9.46 -12.27
CA PRO A 211 -10.70 9.01 -12.50
C PRO A 211 -9.67 10.11 -12.21
N SER A 212 -8.55 9.73 -11.61
CA SER A 212 -7.42 10.61 -11.31
C SER A 212 -6.45 10.66 -12.49
N VAL A 213 -5.78 11.81 -12.70
CA VAL A 213 -4.75 11.93 -13.74
C VAL A 213 -3.39 11.56 -13.15
N ASN A 214 -2.72 10.55 -13.74
CA ASN A 214 -1.30 10.28 -13.49
C ASN A 214 -0.43 11.00 -14.52
N SER A 215 0.39 11.95 -14.09
CA SER A 215 1.32 12.65 -14.97
C SER A 215 2.39 11.74 -15.59
N TYR A 216 2.78 10.66 -14.92
CA TYR A 216 3.77 9.70 -15.43
C TYR A 216 3.20 8.76 -16.48
N ALA A 217 1.87 8.61 -16.57
CA ALA A 217 1.22 7.85 -17.63
C ALA A 217 1.01 8.67 -18.92
N ILE A 218 1.16 10.00 -18.87
CA ILE A 218 0.96 10.88 -20.04
C ILE A 218 2.08 10.64 -21.06
N GLY A 219 1.70 10.40 -22.32
CA GLY A 219 2.64 10.19 -23.41
C GLY A 219 3.35 8.83 -23.36
N VAL A 220 2.92 7.92 -22.49
CA VAL A 220 3.39 6.54 -22.46
C VAL A 220 2.64 5.71 -23.51
N ILE A 221 3.39 4.93 -24.28
CA ILE A 221 2.86 3.97 -25.23
C ILE A 221 2.91 2.60 -24.58
N VAL A 222 1.77 1.91 -24.53
CA VAL A 222 1.64 0.56 -23.99
C VAL A 222 0.98 -0.32 -25.03
N ASN A 223 1.51 -1.52 -25.22
CA ASN A 223 0.88 -2.58 -25.99
C ASN A 223 0.77 -3.84 -25.12
N PRO A 224 -0.41 -4.45 -24.96
CA PRO A 224 -1.71 -4.02 -25.51
C PRO A 224 -2.16 -2.63 -25.00
N PRO A 225 -2.94 -1.87 -25.80
CA PRO A 225 -3.40 -0.54 -25.40
C PRO A 225 -4.36 -0.61 -24.22
N VAL A 226 -4.39 0.46 -23.42
CA VAL A 226 -5.19 0.54 -22.19
C VAL A 226 -6.22 1.66 -22.25
N ASN A 227 -7.33 1.49 -21.51
CA ASN A 227 -8.30 2.55 -21.29
C ASN A 227 -7.95 3.33 -20.01
N ASN A 228 -7.62 4.62 -20.14
CA ASN A 228 -7.25 5.47 -19.01
C ASN A 228 -8.41 5.82 -18.05
N GLN A 229 -9.65 5.44 -18.41
CA GLN A 229 -10.80 5.50 -17.51
C GLN A 229 -10.85 4.32 -16.54
N THR A 230 -10.16 3.22 -16.84
CA THR A 230 -10.08 2.02 -15.99
C THR A 230 -8.68 1.88 -15.37
N VAL A 231 -7.63 2.13 -16.16
CA VAL A 231 -6.23 1.97 -15.76
C VAL A 231 -5.65 3.32 -15.32
N PHE A 232 -5.07 3.38 -14.12
CA PHE A 232 -4.37 4.56 -13.63
C PHE A 232 -2.94 4.62 -14.19
N GLU A 233 -2.23 3.49 -14.17
CA GLU A 233 -0.95 3.28 -14.83
C GLU A 233 -0.79 1.81 -15.21
N CYS A 234 -0.17 1.54 -16.37
CA CYS A 234 0.04 0.17 -16.84
C CYS A 234 1.50 -0.26 -16.83
N LYS A 235 2.13 -0.23 -15.65
CA LYS A 235 3.43 -0.84 -15.44
C LYS A 235 3.25 -2.32 -15.11
N TYR A 236 3.84 -3.19 -15.92
CA TYR A 236 3.74 -4.63 -15.70
C TYR A 236 4.69 -5.12 -14.61
N GLU A 237 4.09 -5.63 -13.55
CA GLU A 237 4.71 -6.08 -12.31
C GLU A 237 4.13 -7.44 -11.91
N ILE A 238 4.98 -8.45 -11.82
CA ILE A 238 4.56 -9.80 -11.40
C ILE A 238 3.91 -9.76 -10.00
N ASP A 239 4.45 -8.94 -9.09
CA ASP A 239 3.96 -8.84 -7.72
C ASP A 239 2.53 -8.29 -7.62
N SER A 240 2.08 -7.48 -8.58
CA SER A 240 0.69 -7.02 -8.64
C SER A 240 -0.28 -8.19 -8.81
N LEU A 241 0.03 -9.14 -9.70
CA LEU A 241 -0.76 -10.36 -9.89
C LEU A 241 -0.65 -11.29 -8.66
N CYS A 242 0.53 -11.37 -8.05
CA CYS A 242 0.70 -12.13 -6.81
C CYS A 242 -0.09 -11.53 -5.65
N GLY A 243 -0.24 -10.20 -5.58
CA GLY A 243 -1.05 -9.49 -4.61
C GLY A 243 -2.52 -9.93 -4.64
N PHE A 244 -3.11 -9.96 -5.83
CA PHE A 244 -4.48 -10.45 -6.03
C PHE A 244 -4.67 -11.91 -5.58
N LEU A 245 -3.70 -12.80 -5.92
CA LEU A 245 -3.72 -14.20 -5.48
C LEU A 245 -3.58 -14.32 -3.95
N LYS A 246 -2.63 -13.57 -3.36
CA LYS A 246 -2.38 -13.51 -1.90
C LYS A 246 -3.65 -13.06 -1.17
N LEU A 247 -4.33 -12.02 -1.64
CA LEU A 247 -5.56 -11.51 -1.04
C LEU A 247 -6.68 -12.56 -1.11
N SER A 248 -6.88 -13.17 -2.29
CA SER A 248 -7.88 -14.22 -2.51
C SER A 248 -7.69 -15.43 -1.58
N ARG A 249 -6.45 -15.96 -1.52
CA ARG A 249 -6.16 -17.14 -0.68
C ARG A 249 -6.19 -16.82 0.81
N SER A 250 -5.78 -15.62 1.22
CA SER A 250 -5.82 -15.21 2.64
C SER A 250 -7.26 -15.04 3.12
N TYR A 251 -8.14 -14.52 2.27
CA TYR A 251 -9.58 -14.44 2.55
C TYR A 251 -10.17 -15.83 2.77
N TYR A 252 -9.92 -16.77 1.86
CA TYR A 252 -10.41 -18.15 2.00
C TYR A 252 -9.86 -18.84 3.26
N GLN A 253 -8.55 -18.74 3.51
CA GLN A 253 -7.91 -19.35 4.69
C GLN A 253 -8.53 -18.86 6.01
N ALA A 254 -8.94 -17.59 6.07
CA ALA A 254 -9.54 -17.03 7.26
C ALA A 254 -11.04 -17.36 7.40
N THR A 255 -11.79 -17.39 6.30
CA THR A 255 -13.26 -17.41 6.32
C THR A 255 -13.87 -18.76 5.93
N SER A 256 -13.11 -19.59 5.23
CA SER A 256 -13.61 -20.76 4.47
C SER A 256 -14.72 -20.42 3.46
N ASP A 257 -14.92 -19.14 3.10
CA ASP A 257 -15.89 -18.71 2.09
C ASP A 257 -15.25 -18.75 0.70
N ALA A 258 -15.67 -19.70 -0.14
CA ALA A 258 -15.23 -19.83 -1.54
C ALA A 258 -16.08 -19.04 -2.55
N SER A 259 -17.10 -18.29 -2.11
CA SER A 259 -18.05 -17.62 -3.02
C SER A 259 -17.49 -16.37 -3.70
N PHE A 260 -16.26 -15.95 -3.38
CA PHE A 260 -15.50 -14.99 -4.19
C PHE A 260 -15.08 -15.59 -5.56
N ILE A 261 -15.07 -16.92 -5.72
CA ILE A 261 -14.74 -17.62 -6.98
C ILE A 261 -15.92 -17.53 -7.96
N ASN A 262 -16.20 -16.30 -8.42
CA ASN A 262 -17.18 -15.98 -9.45
C ASN A 262 -16.55 -15.96 -10.85
N ASN A 263 -17.29 -15.53 -11.87
CA ASN A 263 -16.79 -15.49 -13.25
C ASN A 263 -15.62 -14.51 -13.42
N ASN A 264 -15.70 -13.30 -12.86
CA ASN A 264 -14.61 -12.32 -12.93
C ASN A 264 -13.32 -12.90 -12.33
N TRP A 265 -13.42 -13.62 -11.20
CA TRP A 265 -12.25 -14.23 -10.56
C TRP A 265 -11.65 -15.34 -11.43
N ARG A 266 -12.48 -16.18 -12.07
CA ARG A 266 -12.00 -17.23 -13.00
C ARG A 266 -11.31 -16.62 -14.20
N ASP A 267 -11.92 -15.60 -14.80
CA ASP A 267 -11.36 -14.87 -15.94
C ASP A 267 -10.03 -14.22 -15.57
N ALA A 268 -9.94 -13.59 -14.38
CA ALA A 268 -8.69 -13.03 -13.86
C ALA A 268 -7.58 -14.08 -13.71
N VAL A 269 -7.89 -15.24 -13.14
CA VAL A 269 -6.91 -16.32 -12.98
C VAL A 269 -6.47 -16.90 -14.32
N ASP A 270 -7.38 -17.06 -15.28
CA ASP A 270 -7.04 -17.48 -16.64
C ASP A 270 -6.11 -16.45 -17.32
N GLN A 271 -6.37 -15.15 -17.13
CA GLN A 271 -5.48 -14.09 -17.62
C GLN A 271 -4.10 -14.12 -16.95
N ILE A 272 -4.02 -14.38 -15.64
CA ILE A 272 -2.73 -14.53 -14.93
C ILE A 272 -1.91 -15.66 -15.54
N PHE A 273 -2.50 -16.84 -15.78
CA PHE A 273 -1.76 -17.96 -16.40
C PHE A 273 -1.36 -17.68 -17.85
N ARG A 274 -2.17 -16.90 -18.59
CA ARG A 274 -1.78 -16.40 -19.91
C ARG A 274 -0.52 -15.52 -19.81
N VAL A 275 -0.52 -14.53 -18.92
CA VAL A 275 0.64 -13.62 -18.72
C VAL A 275 1.87 -14.39 -18.25
N ILE A 276 1.74 -15.31 -17.30
CA ILE A 276 2.84 -16.19 -16.86
C ILE A 276 3.48 -16.91 -18.06
N ASN A 277 2.65 -17.49 -18.93
CA ASN A 277 3.14 -18.18 -20.12
C ASN A 277 3.82 -17.21 -21.09
N GLU A 278 3.15 -16.11 -21.45
CA GLU A 278 3.63 -15.08 -22.38
C GLU A 278 4.98 -14.50 -21.92
N GLN A 279 5.12 -14.20 -20.63
CA GLN A 279 6.29 -13.53 -20.07
C GLN A 279 7.44 -14.47 -19.68
N SER A 280 7.20 -15.78 -19.71
CA SER A 280 8.25 -16.81 -19.57
C SER A 280 9.02 -17.10 -20.86
N GLN A 281 8.54 -16.59 -22.01
CA GLN A 281 9.20 -16.81 -23.30
C GLN A 281 10.52 -16.03 -23.37
N GLY A 282 11.50 -16.60 -24.08
CA GLY A 282 12.71 -15.86 -24.44
C GLY A 282 12.42 -14.78 -25.48
N THR A 283 13.34 -13.82 -25.67
CA THR A 283 13.19 -12.76 -26.68
C THR A 283 13.12 -13.30 -28.11
N PHE A 284 13.76 -14.44 -28.36
CA PHE A 284 13.76 -15.11 -29.66
C PHE A 284 13.35 -16.57 -29.51
N ASP A 285 12.60 -17.08 -30.49
CA ASP A 285 12.39 -18.52 -30.65
C ASP A 285 13.63 -19.21 -31.27
N ALA A 286 13.54 -20.53 -31.48
CA ALA A 286 14.62 -21.33 -32.06
C ALA A 286 14.98 -20.94 -33.51
N ASN A 287 14.14 -20.17 -34.20
CA ASN A 287 14.34 -19.68 -35.57
C ASN A 287 14.68 -18.18 -35.62
N PHE A 288 14.99 -17.56 -34.47
CA PHE A 288 15.24 -16.13 -34.33
C PHE A 288 14.05 -15.22 -34.66
N ASN A 289 12.82 -15.72 -34.57
CA ASN A 289 11.65 -14.84 -34.58
C ASN A 289 11.58 -14.07 -33.26
N PHE A 290 11.41 -12.76 -33.34
CA PHE A 290 11.26 -11.90 -32.17
C PHE A 290 9.90 -12.13 -31.48
N ILE A 291 9.90 -12.34 -30.16
CA ILE A 291 8.72 -12.57 -29.34
C ILE A 291 8.49 -11.37 -28.43
N SER A 292 7.30 -10.76 -28.52
CA SER A 292 6.88 -9.64 -27.68
C SER A 292 5.36 -9.68 -27.49
N TYR A 293 4.93 -9.84 -26.24
CA TYR A 293 3.51 -9.78 -25.85
C TYR A 293 3.12 -8.47 -25.16
N TYR A 294 4.09 -7.83 -24.49
CA TYR A 294 3.91 -6.57 -23.79
C TYR A 294 5.08 -5.64 -24.12
N ASN A 295 4.78 -4.37 -24.39
CA ASN A 295 5.78 -3.32 -24.44
C ASN A 295 5.25 -2.04 -23.79
N TRP A 296 6.17 -1.28 -23.20
CA TRP A 296 5.90 -0.04 -22.50
C TRP A 296 7.04 0.92 -22.72
N THR A 297 6.75 2.16 -23.11
CA THR A 297 7.79 3.18 -23.27
C THR A 297 7.22 4.58 -23.13
N GLY A 298 7.96 5.45 -22.44
CA GLY A 298 7.74 6.89 -22.51
C GLY A 298 8.03 7.42 -23.91
N GLY A 299 7.10 8.20 -24.46
CA GLY A 299 7.27 8.95 -25.70
C GLY A 299 7.91 10.32 -25.49
N ALA A 300 8.03 11.10 -26.57
CA ALA A 300 8.58 12.44 -26.51
C ALA A 300 7.75 13.35 -25.57
N GLY A 301 8.41 13.92 -24.56
CA GLY A 301 7.77 14.80 -23.57
C GLY A 301 7.06 14.07 -22.42
N SER A 302 7.09 12.73 -22.39
CA SER A 302 6.63 11.98 -21.21
C SER A 302 7.59 12.17 -20.04
N LEU A 303 7.05 12.18 -18.82
CA LEU A 303 7.86 12.09 -17.59
C LEU A 303 8.47 10.69 -17.42
N SER A 304 7.76 9.68 -17.91
CA SER A 304 8.25 8.31 -17.95
C SER A 304 9.38 8.18 -18.97
N PRO A 305 10.44 7.41 -18.67
CA PRO A 305 11.58 7.28 -19.56
C PRO A 305 11.22 6.46 -20.81
N ALA A 306 11.93 6.75 -21.91
CA ALA A 306 11.93 5.87 -23.06
C ALA A 306 12.64 4.55 -22.71
N VAL A 307 12.10 3.44 -23.21
CA VAL A 307 12.64 2.10 -22.99
C VAL A 307 13.23 1.57 -24.27
N ASN A 308 14.40 0.94 -24.16
CA ASN A 308 15.12 0.33 -25.28
C ASN A 308 14.28 -0.75 -25.98
N ASN A 309 14.70 -1.10 -27.21
CA ASN A 309 14.10 -2.19 -27.99
C ASN A 309 12.58 -2.02 -28.19
N LEU A 310 12.16 -0.79 -28.53
CA LEU A 310 10.74 -0.45 -28.75
C LEU A 310 9.84 -0.73 -27.55
N GLY A 311 10.35 -0.51 -26.33
CA GLY A 311 9.59 -0.77 -25.11
C GLY A 311 9.63 -2.20 -24.59
N ASN A 312 10.54 -3.04 -25.08
CA ASN A 312 10.65 -4.45 -24.66
C ASN A 312 11.74 -4.68 -23.59
N GLY A 313 12.55 -3.67 -23.29
CA GLY A 313 13.68 -3.82 -22.36
C GLY A 313 14.82 -4.64 -22.96
N GLU A 314 15.75 -5.07 -22.11
CA GLU A 314 16.89 -5.92 -22.50
C GLU A 314 16.44 -7.34 -22.93
N PRO A 315 17.11 -7.96 -23.92
CA PRO A 315 16.83 -9.34 -24.31
C PRO A 315 17.02 -10.35 -23.16
N LYS A 316 16.16 -11.37 -23.14
CA LYS A 316 16.13 -12.43 -22.11
C LYS A 316 16.14 -13.83 -22.72
N ALA A 317 16.80 -14.76 -22.04
CA ALA A 317 16.77 -16.19 -22.35
C ALA A 317 15.44 -16.84 -21.93
N TYR A 318 15.20 -18.07 -22.37
CA TYR A 318 14.21 -18.93 -21.75
C TYR A 318 14.86 -19.67 -20.57
N THR A 319 14.45 -19.37 -19.34
CA THR A 319 15.04 -19.95 -18.11
C THR A 319 14.06 -20.80 -17.29
N GLY A 320 12.75 -20.63 -17.54
CA GLY A 320 11.70 -21.13 -16.66
C GLY A 320 11.16 -20.08 -15.69
N LEU A 321 11.86 -18.95 -15.53
CA LEU A 321 11.35 -17.77 -14.83
C LEU A 321 10.34 -17.01 -15.68
N VAL A 322 9.57 -16.15 -15.03
CA VAL A 322 8.63 -15.22 -15.64
C VAL A 322 9.27 -13.83 -15.61
N GLY A 323 9.29 -13.15 -16.77
CA GLY A 323 9.79 -11.78 -16.86
C GLY A 323 8.80 -10.79 -16.26
N THR A 324 9.32 -9.73 -15.64
CA THR A 324 8.62 -8.50 -15.25
C THR A 324 9.18 -7.33 -16.05
N HIS A 325 8.42 -6.24 -16.19
CA HIS A 325 8.92 -5.03 -16.83
C HIS A 325 9.35 -3.99 -15.79
N HIS A 326 8.56 -3.85 -14.73
CA HIS A 326 8.85 -2.99 -13.59
C HIS A 326 9.00 -3.81 -12.30
N ARG A 327 9.62 -3.19 -11.32
CA ARG A 327 9.80 -3.68 -9.95
C ARG A 327 8.61 -3.30 -9.08
N PRO A 328 8.50 -3.84 -7.86
CA PRO A 328 7.51 -3.39 -6.87
C PRO A 328 7.66 -1.90 -6.46
N SER A 329 8.76 -1.25 -6.84
CA SER A 329 9.00 0.20 -6.70
C SER A 329 8.41 1.04 -7.84
N ASP A 330 7.70 0.41 -8.80
CA ASP A 330 7.25 1.02 -10.06
C ASP A 330 8.41 1.52 -10.97
N ASP A 331 9.66 1.14 -10.69
CA ASP A 331 10.84 1.43 -11.50
C ASP A 331 11.08 0.36 -12.56
N LEU A 332 11.69 0.74 -13.69
CA LEU A 332 12.10 -0.23 -14.71
C LEU A 332 13.08 -1.26 -14.17
N SER A 333 12.82 -2.52 -14.48
CA SER A 333 13.81 -3.59 -14.30
C SER A 333 15.00 -3.37 -15.24
N VAL A 334 16.21 -3.69 -14.79
CA VAL A 334 17.40 -3.69 -15.67
C VAL A 334 17.42 -4.99 -16.48
N PHE A 335 17.17 -6.12 -15.80
CA PHE A 335 16.92 -7.39 -16.45
C PHE A 335 15.56 -7.96 -16.07
N ALA A 336 14.88 -8.57 -17.03
CA ALA A 336 13.47 -8.95 -16.90
C ALA A 336 13.19 -9.98 -15.80
N PHE A 337 14.13 -10.86 -15.45
CA PHE A 337 13.89 -11.85 -14.41
C PHE A 337 14.26 -11.31 -13.04
N LEU A 338 13.27 -10.70 -12.38
CA LEU A 338 13.35 -10.25 -11.00
C LEU A 338 13.18 -11.45 -10.05
N THR A 339 14.26 -11.83 -9.38
CA THR A 339 14.31 -12.99 -8.47
C THR A 339 13.25 -12.95 -7.37
N PRO A 340 13.12 -11.86 -6.58
CA PRO A 340 12.16 -11.87 -5.47
C PRO A 340 10.69 -11.91 -5.92
N ALA A 341 10.35 -11.32 -7.08
CA ALA A 341 9.00 -11.42 -7.63
C ALA A 341 8.68 -12.82 -8.15
N ASN A 342 9.66 -13.51 -8.77
CA ASN A 342 9.52 -14.92 -9.14
C ASN A 342 9.38 -15.83 -7.91
N ALA A 343 10.09 -15.53 -6.83
CA ALA A 343 9.95 -16.24 -5.55
C ALA A 343 8.53 -16.08 -4.99
N MET A 344 8.00 -14.85 -4.94
CA MET A 344 6.62 -14.58 -4.53
C MET A 344 5.61 -15.32 -5.43
N LEU A 345 5.82 -15.32 -6.75
CA LEU A 345 4.96 -16.03 -7.69
C LEU A 345 4.94 -17.55 -7.45
N SER A 346 6.10 -18.17 -7.23
CA SER A 346 6.18 -19.60 -6.89
C SER A 346 5.41 -19.93 -5.60
N VAL A 347 5.55 -19.10 -4.56
CA VAL A 347 4.81 -19.28 -3.31
C VAL A 347 3.30 -19.12 -3.51
N GLU A 348 2.85 -18.04 -4.14
CA GLU A 348 1.42 -17.78 -4.28
C GLU A 348 0.73 -18.74 -5.26
N LEU A 349 1.45 -19.30 -6.24
CA LEU A 349 0.93 -20.41 -7.05
C LEU A 349 0.78 -21.71 -6.24
N THR A 350 1.71 -21.99 -5.32
CA THR A 350 1.55 -23.11 -4.38
C THR A 350 0.33 -22.90 -3.49
N ASN A 351 0.15 -21.69 -2.95
CA ASN A 351 -0.99 -21.35 -2.11
C ASN A 351 -2.32 -21.41 -2.87
N LEU A 352 -2.35 -20.93 -4.12
CA LEU A 352 -3.50 -21.03 -5.01
C LEU A 352 -3.89 -22.50 -5.23
N ALA A 353 -2.92 -23.37 -5.51
CA ALA A 353 -3.18 -24.79 -5.69
C ALA A 353 -3.78 -25.44 -4.43
N ASN A 354 -3.19 -25.17 -3.26
CA ASN A 354 -3.67 -25.69 -1.99
C ASN A 354 -5.10 -25.22 -1.68
N MET A 355 -5.39 -23.93 -1.92
CA MET A 355 -6.72 -23.37 -1.77
C MET A 355 -7.73 -24.05 -2.71
N LEU A 356 -7.41 -24.21 -3.99
CA LEU A 356 -8.32 -24.82 -4.96
C LEU A 356 -8.58 -26.30 -4.70
N ASP A 357 -7.56 -27.04 -4.22
CA ASP A 357 -7.70 -28.43 -3.79
C ASP A 357 -8.65 -28.55 -2.60
N ASP A 358 -8.51 -27.67 -1.59
CA ASP A 358 -9.36 -27.65 -0.40
C ASP A 358 -10.81 -27.28 -0.74
N VAL A 359 -11.01 -26.28 -1.60
CA VAL A 359 -12.34 -25.92 -2.14
C VAL A 359 -12.95 -27.05 -2.99
N GLY A 360 -12.14 -27.92 -3.57
CA GLY A 360 -12.57 -29.01 -4.45
C GLY A 360 -13.03 -28.54 -5.85
N GLN A 361 -12.64 -27.34 -6.28
CA GLN A 361 -12.98 -26.75 -7.58
C GLN A 361 -11.72 -26.48 -8.43
N LEU A 362 -11.89 -26.32 -9.76
CA LEU A 362 -10.82 -25.89 -10.67
C LEU A 362 -9.55 -26.77 -10.60
N LYS A 363 -9.72 -28.09 -10.53
CA LYS A 363 -8.60 -29.06 -10.41
C LYS A 363 -7.53 -28.90 -11.51
N ASN A 364 -7.94 -28.51 -12.72
CA ASN A 364 -7.03 -28.20 -13.82
C ASN A 364 -6.13 -27.00 -13.52
N VAL A 365 -6.70 -25.93 -12.94
CA VAL A 365 -5.97 -24.72 -12.54
C VAL A 365 -5.04 -25.03 -11.37
N SER A 366 -5.49 -25.81 -10.38
CA SER A 366 -4.64 -26.29 -9.27
C SER A 366 -3.40 -27.04 -9.80
N GLN A 367 -3.59 -28.00 -10.70
CA GLN A 367 -2.48 -28.76 -11.28
C GLN A 367 -1.52 -27.88 -12.10
N LEU A 368 -2.06 -26.92 -12.84
CA LEU A 368 -1.25 -25.95 -13.58
C LEU A 368 -0.44 -25.05 -12.64
N ALA A 369 -1.04 -24.58 -11.54
CA ALA A 369 -0.38 -23.79 -10.51
C ALA A 369 0.80 -24.55 -9.87
N LYS A 370 0.62 -25.84 -9.52
CA LYS A 370 1.70 -26.70 -9.00
C LYS A 370 2.86 -26.84 -9.99
N THR A 371 2.53 -27.00 -11.26
CA THR A 371 3.52 -27.17 -12.34
C THR A 371 4.36 -25.91 -12.50
N TRP A 372 3.72 -24.75 -12.57
CA TRP A 372 4.42 -23.46 -12.67
C TRP A 372 5.19 -23.11 -11.42
N SER A 373 4.61 -23.34 -10.23
CA SER A 373 5.28 -23.12 -8.95
C SER A 373 6.62 -23.86 -8.88
N THR A 374 6.60 -25.16 -9.19
CA THR A 374 7.80 -26.02 -9.17
C THR A 374 8.83 -25.53 -10.20
N ARG A 375 8.38 -25.30 -11.43
CA ARG A 375 9.24 -24.82 -12.52
C ARG A 375 9.95 -23.50 -12.17
N ILE A 376 9.22 -22.54 -11.61
CA ILE A 376 9.78 -21.23 -11.24
C ILE A 376 10.76 -21.39 -10.07
N SER A 377 10.41 -22.18 -9.05
CA SER A 377 11.30 -22.45 -7.92
C SER A 377 12.63 -23.06 -8.38
N ASP A 378 12.57 -24.11 -9.21
CA ASP A 378 13.77 -24.77 -9.76
C ASP A 378 14.60 -23.78 -10.59
N ALA A 379 13.95 -22.95 -11.40
CA ALA A 379 14.61 -21.95 -12.23
C ALA A 379 15.31 -20.84 -11.40
N ILE A 380 14.73 -20.43 -10.27
CA ILE A 380 15.38 -19.48 -9.34
C ILE A 380 16.73 -20.06 -8.88
N TYR A 381 16.72 -21.26 -8.30
CA TYR A 381 17.97 -21.87 -7.81
C TYR A 381 18.98 -22.12 -8.94
N ALA A 382 18.52 -22.50 -10.13
CA ALA A 382 19.39 -22.80 -11.25
C ALA A 382 20.02 -21.55 -11.91
N THR A 383 19.35 -20.39 -11.86
CA THR A 383 19.73 -19.24 -12.70
C THR A 383 19.99 -17.94 -11.95
N THR A 384 19.52 -17.81 -10.70
CA THR A 384 19.68 -16.58 -9.92
C THR A 384 20.69 -16.72 -8.79
N VAL A 385 21.04 -17.93 -8.37
CA VAL A 385 22.04 -18.19 -7.32
C VAL A 385 23.41 -18.39 -7.96
N VAL A 386 24.34 -17.45 -7.71
CA VAL A 386 25.71 -17.50 -8.23
C VAL A 386 26.66 -17.02 -7.15
N ASP A 387 27.75 -17.76 -6.92
CA ASP A 387 28.68 -17.53 -5.79
C ASP A 387 27.94 -17.53 -4.43
N ASP A 388 26.99 -18.45 -4.27
CA ASP A 388 26.15 -18.62 -3.08
C ASP A 388 25.29 -17.40 -2.69
N ILE A 389 25.11 -16.43 -3.58
CA ILE A 389 24.19 -15.29 -3.38
C ILE A 389 23.11 -15.24 -4.46
N PHE A 390 21.93 -14.73 -4.10
CA PHE A 390 20.89 -14.41 -5.07
C PHE A 390 21.23 -13.11 -5.80
N ALA A 391 21.18 -13.12 -7.12
CA ALA A 391 21.06 -11.91 -7.92
C ALA A 391 19.66 -11.30 -7.74
N TYR A 392 19.56 -9.97 -7.74
CA TYR A 392 18.28 -9.28 -7.73
C TYR A 392 17.56 -9.49 -9.05
N GLU A 393 18.27 -9.29 -10.15
CA GLU A 393 17.78 -9.47 -11.51
C GLU A 393 18.77 -10.25 -12.37
N THR A 394 18.26 -11.01 -13.34
CA THR A 394 19.05 -11.63 -14.40
C THR A 394 18.30 -11.62 -15.74
N ASN A 395 19.03 -11.70 -16.85
CA ASN A 395 18.44 -11.92 -18.16
C ASN A 395 18.51 -13.39 -18.60
N GLY A 396 19.11 -14.27 -17.80
CA GLY A 396 19.32 -15.68 -18.14
C GLY A 396 20.36 -15.94 -19.23
N LEU A 397 21.07 -14.91 -19.70
CA LEU A 397 22.15 -14.98 -20.71
C LEU A 397 23.54 -14.80 -20.07
N GLY A 398 23.62 -14.84 -18.73
CA GLY A 398 24.85 -14.67 -17.95
C GLY A 398 24.98 -13.31 -17.26
N SER A 399 24.12 -12.33 -17.58
CA SER A 399 24.10 -11.06 -16.86
C SER A 399 23.35 -11.20 -15.53
N ARG A 400 23.90 -10.60 -14.48
CA ARG A 400 23.28 -10.50 -13.15
C ARG A 400 23.40 -9.09 -12.61
N TYR A 401 22.36 -8.63 -11.93
CA TYR A 401 22.39 -7.39 -11.15
C TYR A 401 22.34 -7.74 -9.66
N VAL A 402 23.41 -7.38 -8.94
CA VAL A 402 23.53 -7.59 -7.49
C VAL A 402 23.19 -6.28 -6.79
N MET A 403 21.99 -6.23 -6.23
CA MET A 403 21.45 -5.13 -5.42
C MET A 403 20.31 -5.67 -4.56
N ASP A 404 19.62 -4.79 -3.82
CA ASP A 404 18.24 -5.04 -3.39
C ASP A 404 17.50 -3.71 -3.31
N ASP A 405 16.18 -3.78 -3.38
CA ASP A 405 15.26 -2.65 -3.22
C ASP A 405 14.44 -2.82 -1.93
N ALA A 406 13.98 -1.73 -1.34
CA ALA A 406 13.18 -1.78 -0.14
C ALA A 406 11.74 -2.29 -0.34
N ASN A 407 11.20 -2.14 -1.56
CA ASN A 407 9.84 -2.54 -1.88
C ASN A 407 9.70 -4.06 -1.89
N VAL A 408 8.62 -4.58 -1.31
CA VAL A 408 8.35 -6.02 -1.21
C VAL A 408 7.50 -6.46 -2.40
N PRO A 409 7.85 -7.54 -3.13
CA PRO A 409 8.92 -8.52 -2.84
C PRO A 409 10.35 -8.04 -3.13
N SER A 410 11.25 -8.27 -2.15
CA SER A 410 12.70 -7.99 -2.22
C SER A 410 13.51 -9.23 -1.85
N LEU A 411 14.81 -9.25 -2.11
CA LEU A 411 15.66 -10.37 -1.69
C LEU A 411 15.70 -10.48 -0.16
N LEU A 412 15.71 -9.36 0.55
CA LEU A 412 15.68 -9.33 2.00
C LEU A 412 14.37 -9.93 2.57
N SER A 413 13.25 -9.81 1.84
CA SER A 413 11.94 -10.31 2.28
C SER A 413 11.63 -11.75 1.89
N LEU A 414 12.55 -12.50 1.26
CA LEU A 414 12.32 -13.91 0.89
C LEU A 414 11.78 -14.81 2.03
N PRO A 415 12.22 -14.68 3.30
CA PRO A 415 11.61 -15.40 4.40
C PRO A 415 10.19 -14.95 4.74
N TYR A 416 9.90 -13.64 4.68
CA TYR A 416 8.54 -13.10 4.87
C TYR A 416 7.58 -13.63 3.79
N LEU A 417 8.05 -13.72 2.54
CA LEU A 417 7.29 -14.29 1.44
C LEU A 417 7.04 -15.79 1.60
N GLY A 418 7.72 -16.48 2.54
CA GLY A 418 7.63 -17.92 2.72
C GLY A 418 8.37 -18.74 1.67
N PHE A 419 9.26 -18.13 0.88
CA PHE A 419 10.00 -18.83 -0.19
C PHE A 419 11.10 -19.74 0.35
N LEU A 420 11.80 -19.28 1.39
CA LEU A 420 12.87 -20.04 2.03
C LEU A 420 12.92 -19.77 3.54
N ASN A 421 13.61 -20.63 4.26
CA ASN A 421 13.89 -20.39 5.68
C ASN A 421 14.99 -19.32 5.82
N LYS A 422 14.86 -18.42 6.79
CA LYS A 422 15.86 -17.38 7.09
C LYS A 422 17.27 -17.90 7.41
N THR A 423 17.42 -19.20 7.68
CA THR A 423 18.71 -19.87 7.90
C THR A 423 19.32 -20.47 6.62
N HIS A 424 18.64 -20.34 5.46
CA HIS A 424 19.15 -20.86 4.19
C HIS A 424 20.51 -20.24 3.86
N PRO A 425 21.57 -21.03 3.55
CA PRO A 425 22.92 -20.52 3.38
C PRO A 425 23.02 -19.36 2.37
N ALA A 426 22.38 -19.52 1.21
CA ALA A 426 22.40 -18.47 0.20
C ALA A 426 21.65 -17.20 0.63
N TYR A 427 20.59 -17.33 1.44
CA TYR A 427 19.89 -16.15 1.97
C TYR A 427 20.76 -15.42 3.00
N VAL A 428 21.43 -16.15 3.89
CA VAL A 428 22.33 -15.57 4.88
C VAL A 428 23.48 -14.81 4.20
N ALA A 429 24.12 -15.42 3.20
CA ALA A 429 25.18 -14.78 2.42
C ALA A 429 24.66 -13.55 1.66
N THR A 430 23.50 -13.66 1.01
CA THR A 430 22.85 -12.55 0.31
C THR A 430 22.56 -11.41 1.27
N ARG A 431 21.88 -11.68 2.39
CA ARG A 431 21.53 -10.70 3.42
C ARG A 431 22.76 -9.94 3.94
N GLN A 432 23.87 -10.62 4.19
CA GLN A 432 25.12 -9.97 4.61
C GLN A 432 25.64 -8.99 3.56
N LEU A 433 25.59 -9.37 2.28
CA LEU A 433 25.96 -8.47 1.18
C LEU A 433 25.01 -7.28 1.10
N LEU A 434 23.69 -7.53 1.19
CA LEU A 434 22.65 -6.52 1.01
C LEU A 434 22.64 -5.44 2.09
N LEU A 435 23.00 -5.80 3.34
CA LEU A 435 23.12 -4.89 4.47
C LEU A 435 24.55 -4.34 4.63
N SER A 436 25.23 -4.12 3.50
CA SER A 436 26.60 -3.64 3.45
C SER A 436 26.83 -2.72 2.23
N ARG A 437 28.04 -2.17 2.11
CA ARG A 437 28.47 -1.42 0.91
C ARG A 437 28.46 -2.24 -0.39
N GLY A 438 28.25 -3.55 -0.31
CA GLY A 438 28.07 -4.42 -1.48
C GLY A 438 26.76 -4.18 -2.23
N ASN A 439 25.73 -3.65 -1.57
CA ASN A 439 24.50 -3.21 -2.24
C ASN A 439 24.60 -1.72 -2.61
N PRO A 440 24.45 -1.35 -3.90
CA PRO A 440 24.53 0.05 -4.32
C PRO A 440 23.46 0.96 -3.70
N TYR A 441 22.34 0.39 -3.22
CA TYR A 441 21.25 1.13 -2.58
C TYR A 441 21.19 0.92 -1.06
N TYR A 442 22.23 0.33 -0.46
CA TYR A 442 22.42 0.40 0.97
C TYR A 442 23.22 1.64 1.33
N SER A 443 22.62 2.56 2.08
CA SER A 443 23.26 3.78 2.53
C SER A 443 23.19 3.93 4.04
N ALA A 444 24.19 4.60 4.61
CA ALA A 444 24.35 4.71 6.05
C ALA A 444 24.81 6.12 6.44
N GLY A 445 23.94 6.82 7.17
CA GLY A 445 24.18 8.11 7.77
C GLY A 445 24.44 8.02 9.27
N LYS A 446 24.36 9.18 9.93
CA LYS A 446 24.59 9.28 11.38
C LYS A 446 23.44 8.72 12.21
N THR A 447 22.20 8.96 11.77
CA THR A 447 20.97 8.66 12.52
C THR A 447 20.12 7.58 11.87
N PHE A 448 20.29 7.36 10.57
CA PHE A 448 19.55 6.36 9.82
C PHE A 448 20.45 5.68 8.77
N ASN A 449 20.16 4.42 8.49
CA ASN A 449 20.79 3.61 7.45
C ASN A 449 19.73 2.66 6.89
N GLY A 450 20.02 1.94 5.82
CA GLY A 450 19.12 0.91 5.31
C GLY A 450 19.22 0.75 3.80
N ILE A 451 18.31 -0.04 3.25
CA ILE A 451 18.17 -0.21 1.80
C ILE A 451 17.09 0.77 1.32
N GLY A 452 17.38 1.47 0.23
CA GLY A 452 16.39 2.28 -0.51
C GLY A 452 16.11 1.65 -1.87
N GLY A 453 16.33 2.43 -2.92
CA GLY A 453 16.15 2.03 -4.31
C GLY A 453 16.43 3.21 -5.23
N PRO A 454 16.41 3.02 -6.56
CA PRO A 454 16.56 4.12 -7.50
C PRO A 454 15.35 5.07 -7.54
N HIS A 455 14.19 4.67 -6.98
CA HIS A 455 12.94 5.44 -7.04
C HIS A 455 13.05 6.87 -6.49
N VAL A 456 13.65 7.00 -5.30
CA VAL A 456 13.92 8.31 -4.68
C VAL A 456 15.34 8.74 -5.05
N ASP A 457 16.33 8.08 -4.45
CA ASP A 457 17.75 8.20 -4.74
C ASP A 457 18.56 7.22 -3.85
N PRO A 458 19.88 7.06 -4.06
CA PRO A 458 20.71 6.18 -3.24
C PRO A 458 20.90 6.60 -1.76
N TRP A 459 20.54 7.82 -1.35
CA TRP A 459 20.81 8.36 0.00
C TRP A 459 19.53 8.57 0.84
N ASN A 460 18.38 8.08 0.35
CA ASN A 460 17.12 8.01 1.07
C ASN A 460 16.67 6.55 1.22
N PRO A 461 17.23 5.79 2.18
CA PRO A 461 16.78 4.44 2.48
C PRO A 461 15.38 4.43 3.10
N TRP A 462 14.71 3.29 2.99
CA TRP A 462 13.30 3.16 3.33
C TRP A 462 13.12 2.36 4.62
N PRO A 463 12.26 2.79 5.56
CA PRO A 463 11.98 2.03 6.79
C PRO A 463 11.51 0.60 6.53
N MET A 464 10.84 0.35 5.40
CA MET A 464 10.41 -1.00 4.99
C MET A 464 11.54 -2.01 4.85
N SER A 465 12.76 -1.57 4.51
CA SER A 465 13.92 -2.47 4.46
C SER A 465 14.25 -3.07 5.82
N HIS A 466 14.08 -2.30 6.91
CA HIS A 466 14.26 -2.81 8.27
C HIS A 466 13.13 -3.73 8.71
N ILE A 467 11.90 -3.51 8.25
CA ILE A 467 10.80 -4.44 8.49
C ILE A 467 11.12 -5.80 7.87
N SER A 468 11.57 -5.82 6.60
CA SER A 468 12.05 -7.05 5.94
C SER A 468 13.25 -7.68 6.65
N ALA A 469 14.18 -6.86 7.18
CA ALA A 469 15.33 -7.35 7.95
C ALA A 469 14.92 -8.09 9.23
N ILE A 470 13.85 -7.64 9.91
CA ILE A 470 13.29 -8.27 11.12
C ILE A 470 12.72 -9.65 10.82
N TYR A 471 11.94 -9.79 9.73
CA TYR A 471 11.45 -11.10 9.28
C TYR A 471 12.60 -12.06 8.94
N GLY A 472 13.72 -11.50 8.46
CA GLY A 472 14.93 -12.20 8.08
C GLY A 472 15.85 -12.70 9.20
N THR A 473 15.52 -12.48 10.48
CA THR A 473 16.40 -12.88 11.60
C THR A 473 15.63 -13.47 12.78
N ASP A 474 16.34 -14.20 13.64
CA ASP A 474 15.88 -14.65 14.97
C ASP A 474 16.76 -14.09 16.10
N ASN A 475 17.73 -13.22 15.76
CA ASN A 475 18.59 -12.56 16.75
C ASN A 475 17.84 -11.41 17.43
N ASP A 476 17.55 -11.58 18.71
CA ASP A 476 16.74 -10.63 19.49
C ASP A 476 17.33 -9.21 19.55
N GLN A 477 18.66 -9.09 19.61
CA GLN A 477 19.33 -7.78 19.65
C GLN A 477 19.20 -7.07 18.30
N GLU A 478 19.38 -7.79 17.20
CA GLU A 478 19.21 -7.28 15.84
C GLU A 478 17.75 -6.85 15.57
N ILE A 479 16.79 -7.65 16.03
CA ILE A 479 15.35 -7.32 15.94
C ILE A 479 15.07 -5.99 16.64
N LEU A 480 15.53 -5.83 17.88
CA LEU A 480 15.31 -4.59 18.64
C LEU A 480 16.03 -3.40 18.02
N GLN A 481 17.24 -3.59 17.46
CA GLN A 481 17.95 -2.54 16.75
C GLN A 481 17.15 -2.03 15.54
N HIS A 482 16.65 -2.93 14.69
CA HIS A 482 15.82 -2.56 13.55
C HIS A 482 14.50 -1.91 13.97
N LEU A 483 13.81 -2.48 14.97
CA LEU A 483 12.55 -1.96 15.48
C LEU A 483 12.70 -0.51 15.96
N TYR A 484 13.72 -0.24 16.77
CA TYR A 484 13.96 1.11 17.27
C TYR A 484 14.54 2.04 16.22
N LEU A 485 15.25 1.55 15.20
CA LEU A 485 15.67 2.38 14.08
C LEU A 485 14.45 2.90 13.30
N ILE A 486 13.43 2.06 13.09
CA ILE A 486 12.14 2.46 12.49
C ILE A 486 11.41 3.46 13.39
N ALA A 487 11.28 3.17 14.68
CA ALA A 487 10.56 4.06 15.61
C ALA A 487 11.21 5.45 15.74
N ASN A 488 12.53 5.54 15.61
CA ASN A 488 13.26 6.81 15.62
C ASN A 488 13.24 7.55 14.26
N SER A 489 12.74 6.94 13.18
CA SER A 489 12.69 7.53 11.84
C SER A 489 11.28 8.01 11.44
N THR A 490 10.42 8.30 12.42
CA THR A 490 9.05 8.77 12.15
C THR A 490 8.95 10.30 12.05
N ASN A 491 10.08 11.03 12.01
CA ASN A 491 10.16 12.49 11.92
C ASN A 491 9.10 13.23 12.78
N ASP A 492 8.97 12.84 14.04
CA ASP A 492 8.00 13.35 15.03
C ASP A 492 6.50 13.22 14.66
N LEU A 493 6.16 12.47 13.59
CA LEU A 493 4.80 12.24 13.13
C LEU A 493 4.20 10.93 13.65
N GLY A 494 4.98 9.93 14.03
CA GLY A 494 4.43 8.65 14.49
C GLY A 494 3.66 7.89 13.41
N LEU A 495 4.15 7.95 12.16
CA LEU A 495 3.75 7.16 11.00
C LEU A 495 5.01 6.60 10.32
N ILE A 496 4.82 5.60 9.45
CA ILE A 496 5.90 5.04 8.63
C ILE A 496 5.95 5.76 7.29
N HIS A 497 7.09 6.36 7.00
CA HIS A 497 7.37 7.06 5.75
C HIS A 497 7.83 6.10 4.65
N GLU A 498 7.79 6.60 3.42
CA GLU A 498 8.40 5.91 2.29
C GLU A 498 9.92 5.85 2.45
N SER A 499 10.57 7.01 2.57
CA SER A 499 12.04 7.10 2.69
C SER A 499 12.49 8.15 3.71
N GLN A 500 13.73 8.03 4.17
CA GLN A 500 14.38 8.95 5.11
C GLN A 500 15.79 9.29 4.63
N SER A 501 16.13 10.57 4.57
CA SER A 501 17.47 11.05 4.23
C SER A 501 18.51 10.61 5.25
N ILE A 502 19.67 10.16 4.78
CA ILE A 502 20.82 9.85 5.65
C ILE A 502 21.56 11.10 6.15
N TYR A 503 21.29 12.26 5.55
CA TYR A 503 22.00 13.51 5.82
C TYR A 503 21.28 14.40 6.81
N ASP A 504 19.95 14.38 6.80
CA ASP A 504 19.07 15.24 7.58
C ASP A 504 17.75 14.54 7.91
N THR A 505 16.77 15.30 8.39
CA THR A 505 15.47 14.79 8.81
C THR A 505 14.44 14.74 7.66
N SER A 506 14.84 15.00 6.42
CA SER A 506 13.95 14.96 5.27
C SER A 506 13.43 13.54 5.02
N TYR A 507 12.17 13.43 4.65
CA TYR A 507 11.49 12.17 4.37
C TYR A 507 10.54 12.33 3.19
N THR A 508 10.08 11.23 2.60
CA THR A 508 9.03 11.22 1.57
C THR A 508 7.77 10.52 2.07
N ARG A 509 6.61 11.02 1.60
CA ARG A 509 5.24 10.52 1.87
C ARG A 509 4.90 10.35 3.35
N SER A 510 4.21 11.34 3.93
CA SER A 510 3.64 11.25 5.29
C SER A 510 2.48 10.25 5.40
N TRP A 511 1.82 9.94 4.28
CA TRP A 511 0.68 9.02 4.22
C TRP A 511 0.96 7.86 3.26
N PHE A 512 1.56 6.80 3.81
CA PHE A 512 1.81 5.56 3.10
C PHE A 512 1.18 4.38 3.84
N ALA A 513 -0.08 4.06 3.50
CA ALA A 513 -0.86 3.07 4.24
C ALA A 513 -0.31 1.64 4.12
N TRP A 514 0.36 1.29 3.02
CA TRP A 514 1.08 0.02 2.91
C TRP A 514 2.22 -0.06 3.93
N ALA A 515 3.12 0.94 3.98
CA ALA A 515 4.23 0.93 4.94
C ALA A 515 3.75 0.87 6.39
N ASN A 516 2.67 1.60 6.71
CA ASN A 516 1.98 1.51 8.01
C ASN A 516 1.47 0.09 8.29
N SER A 517 0.80 -0.54 7.32
CA SER A 517 0.27 -1.90 7.46
C SER A 517 1.38 -2.94 7.64
N TYR A 518 2.48 -2.81 6.89
CA TYR A 518 3.61 -3.74 6.97
C TYR A 518 4.33 -3.65 8.33
N PHE A 519 4.44 -2.46 8.91
CA PHE A 519 4.93 -2.29 10.28
C PHE A 519 3.99 -2.93 11.29
N ALA A 520 2.69 -2.70 11.17
CA ALA A 520 1.70 -3.27 12.07
C ALA A 520 1.65 -4.80 12.00
N GLU A 521 1.78 -5.37 10.80
CA GLU A 521 1.94 -6.81 10.56
C GLU A 521 3.16 -7.36 11.32
N MET A 522 4.32 -6.69 11.20
CA MET A 522 5.54 -7.10 11.87
C MET A 522 5.44 -7.05 13.39
N ILE A 523 4.77 -6.04 13.95
CA ILE A 523 4.52 -5.97 15.39
C ILE A 523 3.65 -7.13 15.86
N LEU A 524 2.67 -7.56 15.07
CA LEU A 524 1.85 -8.73 15.38
C LEU A 524 2.64 -10.05 15.27
N ASP A 525 3.51 -10.20 14.26
CA ASP A 525 4.45 -11.34 14.17
C ASP A 525 5.34 -11.41 15.42
N LEU A 526 5.93 -10.28 15.85
CA LEU A 526 6.74 -10.25 17.07
C LEU A 526 5.91 -10.54 18.32
N ALA A 527 4.66 -10.07 18.39
CA ALA A 527 3.77 -10.33 19.52
C ALA A 527 3.41 -11.82 19.65
N GLU A 528 3.39 -12.56 18.54
CA GLU A 528 3.16 -14.00 18.53
C GLU A 528 4.46 -14.80 18.74
N ARG A 529 5.50 -14.50 17.96
CA ARG A 529 6.73 -15.31 17.86
C ARG A 529 7.79 -14.96 18.90
N LYS A 530 7.84 -13.70 19.35
CA LYS A 530 8.86 -13.14 20.26
C LYS A 530 8.23 -12.20 21.31
N PRO A 531 7.15 -12.61 22.01
CA PRO A 531 6.39 -11.72 22.90
C PRO A 531 7.26 -11.09 23.99
N GLU A 532 8.28 -11.80 24.48
CA GLU A 532 9.22 -11.34 25.50
C GLU A 532 10.03 -10.12 25.07
N LEU A 533 10.13 -9.81 23.78
CA LEU A 533 10.83 -8.61 23.31
C LEU A 533 9.96 -7.37 23.53
N ILE A 534 8.70 -7.42 23.09
CA ILE A 534 7.85 -6.22 22.95
C ILE A 534 6.66 -6.15 23.92
N LEU A 535 6.21 -7.27 24.51
CA LEU A 535 5.02 -7.34 25.36
C LEU A 535 5.37 -7.41 26.86
N LYS A 536 4.57 -6.77 27.71
CA LYS A 536 4.71 -6.76 29.18
C LYS A 536 4.69 -8.15 29.80
N THR A 537 4.14 -9.13 29.10
CA THR A 537 4.12 -10.55 29.50
C THR A 537 4.66 -11.40 28.36
N ASN A 538 5.36 -12.49 28.67
CA ASN A 538 5.86 -13.46 27.69
C ASN A 538 4.76 -14.38 27.12
N LYS A 539 3.53 -13.89 27.01
CA LYS A 539 2.40 -14.63 26.44
C LYS A 539 2.24 -14.19 24.99
N PRO A 540 2.29 -15.12 24.02
CA PRO A 540 1.97 -14.83 22.63
C PRO A 540 0.59 -14.17 22.50
N TYR A 541 0.47 -13.24 21.55
CA TYR A 541 -0.78 -12.61 21.19
C TYR A 541 -1.07 -12.82 19.70
N THR A 542 -2.26 -13.36 19.39
CA THR A 542 -2.75 -13.53 18.03
C THR A 542 -4.09 -12.80 17.90
N PRO A 543 -4.26 -11.85 16.97
CA PRO A 543 -5.52 -11.12 16.82
C PRO A 543 -6.70 -12.05 16.55
N GLY A 544 -7.81 -11.83 17.28
CA GLY A 544 -9.05 -12.59 17.10
C GLY A 544 -9.10 -13.95 17.80
N ARG A 545 -8.09 -14.30 18.62
CA ARG A 545 -8.03 -15.57 19.38
C ARG A 545 -8.08 -15.38 20.89
#